data_AF-A0A965GE54-F1
#
_entry.id   AF-A0A965GE54-F1
#
_cell.length_a   1.000
_cell.length_b   1.000
_cell.length_c   1.000
_cell.angle_alpha   90.00
_cell.angle_beta   90.00
_cell.angle_gamma   90.00
#
_symmetry.space_group_name_H-M   'P 1'
#
loop_
_entity.id
_entity.type
_entity.pdbx_description
1 polymer ?
#
loop_
_entity_poly.entity_id
_entity_poly.type
_entity_poly.pdbx_seq_one_letter_code
_entity_poly.pdbx_strand_id
1 'polypeptide(L)'
;METNGDRKATALLAEFRSVARAIASERGVRIDKFLGDGLMAVAVEQIEGITFALELDRRAETVCAPLKLRIGIATGDTMLFEGDDYIGPAPNLAARLCDQAVGIG
;
A
#
# COMPACT_ATOMS: atom_id res chain seq x y z
N MET A 1 6.58 -16.19 26.15
CA MET A 1 6.85 -16.63 24.77
C MET A 1 6.29 -15.64 23.72
N GLU A 2 5.76 -14.49 24.13
CA GLU A 2 5.07 -13.52 23.25
C GLU A 2 6.00 -12.46 22.61
N THR A 3 7.11 -12.11 23.25
CA THR A 3 8.03 -11.04 22.78
C THR A 3 8.77 -11.33 21.47
N ASN A 4 8.93 -12.61 21.09
CA ASN A 4 9.63 -12.95 19.85
C ASN A 4 8.71 -12.88 18.61
N GLY A 5 7.39 -13.00 18.79
CA GLY A 5 6.40 -12.85 17.72
C GLY A 5 6.24 -11.38 17.34
N ASP A 6 6.02 -10.51 18.33
CA ASP A 6 5.83 -9.07 18.12
C ASP A 6 7.04 -8.40 17.48
N ARG A 7 8.25 -8.81 17.89
CA ARG A 7 9.49 -8.29 17.31
C ARG A 7 9.66 -8.70 15.84
N LYS A 8 9.29 -9.94 15.49
CA LYS A 8 9.31 -10.41 14.09
C LYS A 8 8.27 -9.68 13.24
N ALA A 9 7.06 -9.50 13.76
CA ALA A 9 6.01 -8.75 13.07
C ALA A 9 6.42 -7.29 12.83
N THR A 10 7.00 -6.64 13.85
CA THR A 10 7.48 -5.26 13.74
C THR A 10 8.59 -5.13 12.70
N ALA A 11 9.54 -6.06 12.67
CA ALA A 11 10.60 -6.08 11.67
C ALA A 11 10.04 -6.26 10.26
N LEU A 12 9.08 -7.18 10.09
CA LEU A 12 8.43 -7.44 8.81
C LEU A 12 7.67 -6.21 8.29
N LEU A 13 6.95 -5.52 9.17
CA LEU A 13 6.28 -4.26 8.84
C LEU A 13 7.26 -3.15 8.49
N ALA A 14 8.40 -3.05 9.18
CA ALA A 14 9.43 -2.08 8.86
C ALA A 14 10.01 -2.31 7.45
N GLU A 15 10.28 -3.58 7.10
CA GLU A 15 10.73 -3.96 5.75
C GLU A 15 9.69 -3.63 4.69
N PHE A 16 8.42 -4.01 4.90
CA PHE A 16 7.33 -3.67 3.99
C PHE A 16 7.23 -2.16 3.75
N ARG A 17 7.27 -1.36 4.82
CA ARG A 17 7.23 0.10 4.74
C ARG A 17 8.45 0.67 3.99
N SER A 18 9.62 0.07 4.17
CA SER A 18 10.86 0.45 3.48
C SER A 18 10.74 0.22 1.98
N VAL A 19 10.32 -0.99 1.58
CA VAL A 19 10.10 -1.37 0.17
C VAL A 19 9.07 -0.47 -0.48
N ALA A 20 7.92 -0.26 0.18
CA ALA A 20 6.87 0.62 -0.34
C ALA A 20 7.39 2.05 -0.57
N ARG A 21 8.16 2.62 0.37
CA ARG A 21 8.72 3.98 0.21
C ARG A 21 9.71 4.06 -0.95
N ALA A 22 10.55 3.03 -1.13
CA ALA A 22 11.52 3.00 -2.22
C ALA A 22 10.80 3.01 -3.59
N ILE A 23 9.85 2.11 -3.81
CA ILE A 23 9.09 2.04 -5.08
C ILE A 23 8.26 3.32 -5.28
N ALA A 24 7.63 3.84 -4.22
CA ALA A 24 6.86 5.07 -4.30
C ALA A 24 7.72 6.25 -4.77
N SER A 25 8.93 6.37 -4.24
CA SER A 25 9.90 7.39 -4.66
C SER A 25 10.37 7.21 -6.11
N GLU A 26 10.56 5.97 -6.56
CA GLU A 26 10.94 5.64 -7.95
C GLU A 26 9.83 5.98 -8.96
N ARG A 27 8.57 5.84 -8.56
CA ARG A 27 7.37 5.98 -9.41
C ARG A 27 6.65 7.33 -9.28
N GLY A 28 7.14 8.23 -8.43
CA GLY A 28 6.43 9.50 -8.15
C GLY A 28 5.06 9.29 -7.50
N VAL A 29 4.87 8.18 -6.80
CA VAL A 29 3.65 7.86 -6.05
C VAL A 29 3.78 8.39 -4.62
N ARG A 30 2.73 9.04 -4.12
CA ARG A 30 2.68 9.49 -2.72
C ARG A 30 2.05 8.41 -1.86
N ILE A 31 2.77 7.94 -0.85
CA ILE A 31 2.13 7.21 0.25
C ILE A 31 1.43 8.24 1.13
N ASP A 32 0.10 8.20 1.13
CA ASP A 32 -0.75 9.09 1.91
C ASP A 32 -0.60 8.76 3.40
N LYS A 33 -0.85 7.49 3.74
CA LYS A 33 -0.76 7.00 5.11
C LYS A 33 -0.52 5.49 5.17
N PHE A 34 0.03 5.05 6.31
CA PHE A 34 0.09 3.64 6.67
C PHE A 34 -1.08 3.29 7.58
N LEU A 35 -1.72 2.15 7.32
CA LEU A 35 -2.93 1.68 7.98
C LEU A 35 -2.64 0.33 8.61
N GLY A 36 -2.01 0.33 9.78
CA GLY A 36 -1.53 -0.91 10.41
C GLY A 36 -0.45 -1.58 9.55
N ASP A 37 -0.82 -2.71 8.94
CA ASP A 37 -0.03 -3.52 8.00
C ASP A 37 -0.22 -3.15 6.52
N GLY A 38 -1.21 -2.31 6.20
CA GLY A 38 -1.45 -1.77 4.86
C GLY A 38 -0.94 -0.35 4.67
N LEU A 39 -1.18 0.18 3.48
CA LEU A 39 -0.96 1.58 3.14
C LEU A 39 -2.02 2.08 2.18
N MET A 40 -2.21 3.39 2.16
CA MET A 40 -2.93 4.10 1.12
C MET A 40 -1.93 4.94 0.32
N ALA A 41 -2.00 4.85 -1.00
CA ALA A 41 -1.13 5.59 -1.91
C ALA A 41 -1.96 6.28 -3.00
N VAL A 42 -1.46 7.41 -3.47
CA VAL A 42 -2.07 8.25 -4.48
C VAL A 42 -1.05 8.56 -5.56
N ALA A 43 -1.45 8.37 -6.81
CA ALA A 43 -0.67 8.69 -8.00
C ALA A 43 -1.45 9.68 -8.84
N VAL A 44 -0.75 10.67 -9.41
CA VAL A 44 -1.36 11.60 -10.39
C VAL A 44 -1.61 10.87 -11.71
N GLU A 45 -0.61 10.12 -12.16
CA GLU A 45 -0.69 9.30 -13.38
C GLU A 45 -1.13 7.87 -13.05
N GLN A 46 -2.14 7.39 -13.76
CA GLN A 46 -2.72 6.05 -13.53
C GLN A 46 -1.68 4.95 -13.72
N ILE A 47 -0.81 5.09 -14.73
CA ILE A 47 0.21 4.11 -15.05
C ILE A 47 1.23 3.93 -13.93
N GLU A 48 1.59 5.02 -13.23
CA GLU A 48 2.52 4.95 -12.10
C GLU A 48 1.87 4.29 -10.88
N GLY A 49 0.58 4.55 -10.63
CA GLY A 49 -0.18 3.88 -9.58
C GLY A 49 -0.28 2.37 -9.80
N ILE A 50 -0.58 1.94 -11.02
CA ILE A 50 -0.62 0.52 -11.40
C ILE A 50 0.77 -0.13 -11.29
N THR A 51 1.79 0.54 -11.81
CA THR A 51 3.17 0.02 -11.79
C THR A 51 3.69 -0.11 -10.36
N PHE A 52 3.44 0.89 -9.51
CA PHE A 52 3.74 0.83 -8.07
C PHE A 52 3.09 -0.38 -7.40
N ALA A 53 1.79 -0.60 -7.65
CA ALA A 53 1.06 -1.73 -7.07
C ALA A 53 1.65 -3.08 -7.46
N LEU A 54 1.91 -3.30 -8.76
CA LEU A 54 2.46 -4.56 -9.26
C LEU A 54 3.89 -4.81 -8.76
N GLU A 55 4.71 -3.77 -8.70
CA GLU A 55 6.06 -3.90 -8.16
C GLU A 55 6.08 -4.17 -6.66
N LEU A 56 5.20 -3.50 -5.92
CA LEU A 56 5.09 -3.70 -4.48
C LEU A 56 4.70 -5.13 -4.16
N ASP A 57 3.71 -5.68 -4.87
CA ASP A 57 3.29 -7.08 -4.75
C ASP A 57 4.44 -8.05 -4.98
N ARG A 58 5.10 -7.93 -6.15
CA ARG A 58 6.24 -8.80 -6.52
C ARG A 58 7.41 -8.70 -5.55
N ARG A 59 7.75 -7.49 -5.06
CA ARG A 59 8.85 -7.32 -4.09
C ARG A 59 8.43 -7.83 -2.70
N ALA A 60 7.19 -7.62 -2.29
CA ALA A 60 6.68 -8.08 -0.99
C ALA A 60 6.63 -9.61 -0.90
N GLU A 61 6.27 -10.33 -1.97
CA GLU A 61 6.30 -11.80 -2.00
C GLU A 61 7.68 -12.38 -1.63
N THR A 62 8.75 -11.68 -2.00
CA THR A 62 10.14 -12.16 -1.79
C THR A 62 10.74 -11.65 -0.48
N VAL A 63 10.60 -10.35 -0.20
CA VAL A 63 11.26 -9.68 0.93
C VAL A 63 10.42 -9.74 2.20
N CYS A 64 9.09 -9.87 2.06
CA CYS A 64 8.14 -9.81 3.15
C CYS A 64 7.39 -11.13 3.36
N ALA A 65 7.89 -12.25 2.83
CA ALA A 65 7.29 -13.56 3.02
C ALA A 65 7.08 -13.87 4.53
N PRO A 66 5.91 -14.38 4.95
CA PRO A 66 4.80 -14.88 4.13
C PRO A 66 3.66 -13.85 3.89
N LEU A 67 3.90 -12.54 3.99
CA LEU A 67 2.85 -11.54 3.74
C LEU A 67 2.34 -11.65 2.30
N LYS A 68 1.02 -11.73 2.17
CA LYS A 68 0.30 -11.65 0.89
C LYS A 68 -0.43 -10.33 0.84
N LEU A 69 -0.22 -9.57 -0.23
CA LEU A 69 -0.90 -8.29 -0.37
C LEU A 69 -2.28 -8.49 -0.99
N ARG A 70 -3.18 -7.59 -0.62
CA ARG A 70 -4.43 -7.32 -1.31
C ARG A 70 -4.34 -5.90 -1.84
N ILE A 71 -4.73 -5.69 -3.08
CA ILE A 71 -4.59 -4.40 -3.75
C ILE A 71 -5.92 -4.03 -4.38
N GLY A 72 -6.44 -2.85 -4.01
CA GLY A 72 -7.58 -2.21 -4.66
C GLY A 72 -7.14 -0.88 -5.26
N ILE A 73 -7.48 -0.65 -6.53
CA ILE A 73 -7.16 0.58 -7.25
C ILE A 73 -8.46 1.18 -7.78
N ALA A 74 -8.64 2.48 -7.56
CA ALA A 74 -9.72 3.25 -8.17
C ALA A 74 -9.19 4.61 -8.59
N THR A 75 -9.78 5.16 -9.65
CA THR A 75 -9.47 6.49 -10.18
C THR A 75 -10.70 7.38 -10.10
N GLY A 76 -10.51 8.66 -9.88
CA GLY A 76 -11.58 9.65 -9.85
C GLY A 76 -11.14 10.88 -9.07
N ASP A 77 -12.03 11.87 -9.00
CA ASP A 77 -11.75 13.10 -8.29
C ASP A 77 -11.57 12.84 -6.78
N THR A 78 -10.53 13.44 -6.22
CA THR A 78 -10.21 13.42 -4.79
C THR A 78 -9.81 14.80 -4.32
N MET A 79 -9.98 15.04 -3.02
CA MET A 79 -9.62 16.30 -2.38
C MET A 79 -8.57 16.04 -1.31
N LEU A 80 -7.50 16.83 -1.32
CA LEU A 80 -6.57 16.88 -0.19
C LEU A 80 -7.19 17.73 0.92
N PHE A 81 -7.51 17.09 2.03
CA PHE A 81 -8.06 17.69 3.23
C PHE A 81 -6.94 17.88 4.26
N GLU A 82 -6.94 19.03 4.93
CA GLU A 82 -5.93 19.42 5.95
C GLU A 82 -4.45 19.29 5.54
N GLY A 83 -4.17 19.07 4.26
CA GLY A 83 -2.83 18.98 3.69
C GLY A 83 -2.19 17.59 3.75
N ASP A 84 -2.84 16.61 4.37
CA ASP A 84 -2.28 15.28 4.59
C ASP A 84 -3.26 14.10 4.44
N ASP A 85 -4.53 14.34 4.13
CA ASP A 85 -5.51 13.27 3.93
C ASP A 85 -6.27 13.40 2.59
N TYR A 86 -6.23 12.38 1.74
CA TYR A 86 -7.07 12.35 0.53
C TYR A 86 -8.46 11.77 0.82
N ILE A 87 -9.48 12.62 0.68
CA ILE A 87 -10.89 12.26 0.86
C ILE A 87 -11.65 12.26 -0.47
N GLY A 88 -12.67 11.41 -0.57
CA GLY A 88 -13.58 11.39 -1.72
C GLY A 88 -14.08 9.99 -2.09
N PRO A 89 -14.86 9.87 -3.18
CA PRO A 89 -15.41 8.59 -3.62
C PRO A 89 -14.35 7.58 -4.07
N ALA A 90 -13.27 8.03 -4.70
CA ALA A 90 -12.21 7.17 -5.22
C ALA A 90 -11.45 6.39 -4.12
N PRO A 91 -10.92 7.01 -3.03
CA PRO A 91 -10.26 6.25 -1.97
C PRO A 91 -11.21 5.28 -1.25
N ASN A 92 -12.49 5.66 -1.10
CA ASN A 92 -13.52 4.76 -0.54
C ASN A 92 -13.79 3.55 -1.46
N LEU A 93 -13.79 3.75 -2.78
CA LEU A 93 -13.93 2.64 -3.72
C LEU A 93 -12.68 1.76 -3.75
N ALA A 94 -11.48 2.35 -3.75
CA ALA A 94 -10.22 1.61 -3.69
C ALA A 94 -10.14 0.72 -2.44
N ALA A 95 -10.54 1.25 -1.27
CA ALA A 95 -10.63 0.46 -0.03
C ALA A 95 -11.60 -0.73 -0.16
N ARG A 96 -12.81 -0.50 -0.68
CA ARG A 96 -13.80 -1.57 -0.92
C ARG A 96 -13.30 -2.61 -1.92
N LEU A 97 -12.59 -2.20 -2.98
CA LEU A 97 -11.97 -3.12 -3.93
C LEU A 97 -10.86 -3.93 -3.28
N CYS A 98 -10.04 -3.32 -2.42
CA CYS A 98 -9.01 -4.01 -1.65
C CYS A 98 -9.61 -5.08 -0.72
N ASP A 99 -10.75 -4.78 -0.09
CA ASP A 99 -11.50 -5.73 0.74
C ASP A 99 -12.04 -6.94 -0.04
N GLN A 100 -12.34 -6.77 -1.33
CA GLN A 100 -12.78 -7.86 -2.20
C GLN A 100 -11.64 -8.55 -2.96
N ALA A 101 -10.45 -7.95 -2.99
CA ALA A 101 -9.30 -8.54 -3.65
C ALA A 101 -8.92 -9.85 -2.97
N VAL A 102 -8.93 -10.94 -3.75
CA VAL A 102 -8.40 -12.23 -3.29
C VAL A 102 -6.89 -12.13 -3.36
N GLY A 103 -6.17 -12.58 -2.34
CA GLY A 103 -4.70 -12.69 -2.39
C GLY A 103 -4.31 -13.77 -3.41
N ILE A 104 -4.15 -13.37 -4.68
CA ILE A 104 -3.67 -14.22 -5.76
C ILE A 104 -2.17 -14.02 -5.92
N GLY A 105 -1.44 -14.60 -4.96
CA GLY A 105 0.02 -14.74 -4.89
C GLY A 105 0.36 -15.79 -3.85
#